data_AF-A0A7N2R8B5-F1
#
_entry.id   AF-A0A7N2R8B5-F1
#
_cell.length_a   1.000
_cell.length_b   1.000
_cell.length_c   1.000
_cell.angle_alpha   90.00
_cell.angle_beta   90.00
_cell.angle_gamma   90.00
#
_symmetry.space_group_name_H-M   'P 1'
#
loop_
_entity.id
_entity.type
_entity.pdbx_description
1 polymer ?
#
loop_
_entity_poly.entity_id
_entity_poly.type
_entity_poly.pdbx_seq_one_letter_code
_entity_poly.pdbx_strand_id
1 'polypeptide(L)'
;MLGLVYVRKRVGGLKLDDLPGLEALQVPGMSDGQTKVIREGDNVVDGPDDNLRRPVLDGIEYDYVFDVDIGDGEPIRKLPYNRSASAYIPGATSRMSAAVSAKPTFKHIPKKGVLVFDMAQFDGILKKITEFNNALLSDPENKNLSLTELEFSRLGAIIKVMKDTSHYHSSKLADVDIALLLKLLKSWPLAMIFPVIDILRMTVLHPDGVTVLLKHVEAENGVLSEIIKKVTTNPSIPANLLTSIRAVTNLFKNSCFYNWLQKHRSEILDAFSSCYSSPNKNLQLSYSTLILNYAVLLIEKKDQEGQSQVLSAALVIVEEENLEVDSKFRVLVAIGSLMLDGLVRKIALDLDVEDIAKAAKASKDAKIAEVGADIELLTKQS
;
A
#
# COMPACT_ATOMS: atom_id res chain seq x y z
N MET A 1 50.69 -14.60 -22.61
CA MET A 1 49.39 -15.31 -22.60
C MET A 1 48.50 -14.57 -21.60
N LEU A 2 47.79 -13.53 -22.04
CA LEU A 2 46.89 -12.72 -21.21
C LEU A 2 45.46 -13.08 -21.62
N GLY A 3 44.73 -13.74 -20.71
CA GLY A 3 43.33 -14.11 -20.90
C GLY A 3 42.43 -12.90 -20.69
N LEU A 4 41.77 -12.46 -21.76
CA LEU A 4 40.67 -11.49 -21.71
C LEU A 4 39.45 -12.16 -21.06
N VAL A 5 39.06 -11.67 -19.88
CA VAL A 5 37.80 -12.01 -19.22
C VAL A 5 36.67 -11.27 -19.97
N TYR A 6 35.85 -12.01 -20.72
CA TYR A 6 34.66 -11.46 -21.38
C TYR A 6 33.54 -11.26 -20.34
N VAL A 7 33.22 -10.01 -20.03
CA VAL A 7 32.06 -9.65 -19.19
C VAL A 7 30.80 -9.85 -20.02
N ARG A 8 29.92 -10.79 -19.61
CA ARG A 8 28.63 -11.04 -20.26
C ARG A 8 27.66 -9.88 -19.98
N LYS A 9 27.33 -9.08 -21.01
CA LYS A 9 26.37 -7.97 -20.92
C LYS A 9 24.93 -8.49 -20.74
N ARG A 10 24.13 -7.81 -19.90
CA ARG A 10 22.70 -8.07 -19.67
C ARG A 10 21.90 -6.78 -19.79
N VAL A 11 20.67 -6.86 -20.27
CA VAL A 11 19.71 -5.74 -20.34
C VAL A 11 18.39 -6.20 -19.72
N GLY A 12 17.89 -5.50 -18.70
CA GLY A 12 16.63 -5.85 -18.03
C GLY A 12 16.60 -7.25 -17.41
N GLY A 13 17.76 -7.82 -17.04
CA GLY A 13 17.89 -9.18 -16.50
C GLY A 13 18.08 -10.29 -17.54
N LEU A 14 17.87 -10.01 -18.84
CA LEU A 14 18.06 -10.94 -19.95
C LEU A 14 19.50 -10.92 -20.47
N LYS A 15 20.01 -12.06 -20.95
CA LYS A 15 21.33 -12.10 -21.60
C LYS A 15 21.21 -11.47 -23.00
N LEU A 16 22.21 -10.70 -23.39
CA LEU A 16 22.23 -10.01 -24.67
C LEU A 16 22.12 -10.98 -25.87
N ASP A 17 22.68 -12.18 -25.75
CA ASP A 17 22.63 -13.23 -26.78
C ASP A 17 21.24 -13.86 -26.94
N ASP A 18 20.37 -13.72 -25.93
CA ASP A 18 19.01 -14.26 -25.93
C ASP A 18 18.00 -13.25 -26.51
N LEU A 19 18.44 -12.05 -26.89
CA LEU A 19 17.59 -11.01 -27.49
C LEU A 19 17.54 -11.16 -29.02
N PRO A 20 16.35 -11.02 -29.63
CA PRO A 20 16.20 -11.06 -31.07
C PRO A 20 16.91 -9.88 -31.76
N GLY A 21 17.44 -10.08 -32.96
CA GLY A 21 18.04 -9.01 -33.76
C GLY A 21 17.00 -8.12 -34.45
N LEU A 22 17.49 -7.18 -35.26
CA LEU A 22 16.68 -6.22 -36.03
C LEU A 22 15.63 -6.89 -36.94
N GLU A 23 15.88 -8.13 -37.36
CA GLU A 23 14.95 -8.96 -38.14
C GLU A 23 13.59 -9.19 -37.45
N ALA A 24 13.51 -9.09 -36.12
CA ALA A 24 12.25 -9.27 -35.39
C ALA A 24 11.26 -8.10 -35.54
N LEU A 25 11.71 -6.97 -36.09
CA LEU A 25 10.84 -5.84 -36.47
C LEU A 25 10.06 -6.11 -37.77
N GLN A 26 10.50 -7.08 -38.57
CA GLN A 26 9.79 -7.45 -39.80
C GLN A 26 8.58 -8.36 -39.55
N VAL A 27 8.45 -8.90 -38.32
CA VAL A 27 7.33 -9.74 -37.92
C VAL A 27 6.29 -8.89 -37.17
N PRO A 28 5.05 -8.79 -37.67
CA PRO A 28 3.96 -8.07 -37.00
C PRO A 28 3.76 -8.55 -35.56
N GLY A 29 3.37 -7.64 -34.67
CA GLY A 29 3.05 -7.96 -33.28
C GLY A 29 1.80 -8.84 -33.15
N MET A 30 1.70 -9.58 -32.05
CA MET A 30 0.54 -10.44 -31.76
C MET A 30 -0.60 -9.68 -31.06
N SER A 31 -0.34 -8.48 -30.54
CA SER A 31 -1.32 -7.62 -29.87
C SER A 31 -0.93 -6.16 -29.99
N ASP A 32 -1.93 -5.28 -29.97
CA ASP A 32 -1.72 -3.84 -30.04
C ASP A 32 -0.97 -3.33 -28.79
N GLY A 33 0.07 -2.52 -28.99
CA GLY A 33 0.94 -2.02 -27.92
C GLY A 33 2.03 -2.99 -27.43
N GLN A 34 2.32 -4.08 -28.14
CA GLN A 34 3.39 -5.02 -27.78
C GLN A 34 4.79 -4.38 -27.92
N THR A 35 5.51 -4.25 -26.81
CA THR A 35 6.93 -3.81 -26.80
C THR A 35 7.87 -4.98 -27.03
N LYS A 36 8.75 -4.89 -28.03
CA LYS A 36 9.83 -5.86 -28.28
C LYS A 36 11.19 -5.21 -27.99
N VAL A 37 12.06 -5.92 -27.26
CA VAL A 37 13.45 -5.50 -27.02
C VAL A 37 14.33 -6.22 -28.04
N ILE A 38 15.08 -5.46 -28.84
CA ILE A 38 15.91 -6.00 -29.92
C ILE A 38 17.38 -5.61 -29.72
N ARG A 39 18.29 -6.43 -30.24
CA ARG A 39 19.74 -6.20 -30.21
C ARG A 39 20.19 -5.49 -31.50
N GLU A 40 20.85 -4.33 -31.37
CA GLU A 40 21.49 -3.60 -32.45
C GLU A 40 22.99 -3.40 -32.14
N GLY A 41 23.86 -4.21 -32.75
CA GLY A 41 25.33 -4.12 -32.59
C GLY A 41 25.88 -4.48 -31.19
N ASP A 42 27.13 -4.04 -30.93
CA ASP A 42 27.92 -4.35 -29.71
C ASP A 42 27.98 -3.21 -28.67
N ASN A 43 27.36 -2.06 -28.95
CA ASN A 43 27.45 -0.86 -28.11
C ASN A 43 26.23 -0.66 -27.20
N VAL A 44 26.52 -0.24 -25.97
CA VAL A 44 25.55 0.09 -24.93
C VAL A 44 25.02 1.50 -25.21
N VAL A 45 23.70 1.68 -25.27
CA VAL A 45 23.09 3.00 -25.15
C VAL A 45 22.83 3.23 -23.67
N ASP A 46 23.63 4.10 -23.07
CA ASP A 46 23.47 4.53 -21.68
C ASP A 46 22.12 5.28 -21.54
N GLY A 47 21.31 4.90 -20.56
CA GLY A 47 20.15 5.71 -20.19
C GLY A 47 20.63 6.99 -19.51
N PRO A 48 20.01 8.17 -19.72
CA PRO A 48 20.56 9.39 -19.22
C PRO A 48 20.43 9.47 -17.69
N ASP A 49 21.53 9.92 -17.10
CA ASP A 49 21.68 10.38 -15.72
C ASP A 49 20.53 11.29 -15.26
N ASP A 50 20.20 11.19 -13.97
CA ASP A 50 19.11 11.90 -13.28
C ASP A 50 19.47 13.39 -13.00
N ASN A 51 20.03 14.08 -13.99
CA ASN A 51 20.47 15.49 -13.89
C ASN A 51 19.36 16.47 -14.34
N LEU A 52 18.49 16.82 -13.39
CA LEU A 52 17.82 18.10 -13.08
C LEU A 52 17.50 19.22 -14.12
N ARG A 53 17.59 19.04 -15.44
CA ARG A 53 17.10 20.07 -16.40
C ARG A 53 16.26 19.46 -17.52
N ARG A 54 15.00 19.89 -17.59
CA ARG A 54 14.09 19.52 -18.69
C ARG A 54 14.61 20.12 -20.01
N PRO A 55 14.68 19.34 -21.10
CA PRO A 55 15.09 19.86 -22.39
C PRO A 55 14.10 20.92 -22.89
N VAL A 56 14.63 22.01 -23.44
CA VAL A 56 13.87 23.12 -24.02
C VAL A 56 13.95 23.05 -25.55
N LEU A 57 12.80 23.05 -26.21
CA LEU A 57 12.68 23.15 -27.67
C LEU A 57 11.75 24.32 -27.99
N ASP A 58 12.22 25.27 -28.82
CA ASP A 58 11.49 26.49 -29.19
C ASP A 58 10.97 27.31 -28.00
N GLY A 59 11.72 27.32 -26.89
CA GLY A 59 11.38 28.05 -25.67
C GLY A 59 10.39 27.33 -24.74
N ILE A 60 10.03 26.08 -25.04
CA ILE A 60 9.09 25.26 -24.24
C ILE A 60 9.83 24.07 -23.63
N GLU A 61 9.62 23.80 -22.34
CA GLU A 61 10.18 22.64 -21.63
C GLU A 61 9.37 21.35 -21.87
N TYR A 62 10.08 20.24 -22.08
CA TYR A 62 9.50 18.91 -22.29
C TYR A 62 10.12 17.88 -21.35
N ASP A 63 9.40 16.78 -21.07
CA ASP A 63 9.98 15.66 -20.32
C ASP A 63 11.06 14.94 -21.14
N TYR A 64 10.87 14.85 -22.45
CA TYR A 64 11.81 14.26 -23.41
C TYR A 64 11.77 14.97 -24.76
N VAL A 65 12.91 15.06 -25.44
CA VAL A 65 13.00 15.46 -26.85
C VAL A 65 13.84 14.43 -27.59
N PHE A 66 13.25 13.77 -28.59
CA PHE A 66 13.92 12.73 -29.37
C PHE A 66 14.45 13.31 -30.68
N ASP A 67 15.69 13.01 -31.01
CA ASP A 67 16.25 13.27 -32.33
C ASP A 67 15.84 12.12 -33.25
N VAL A 68 15.07 12.43 -34.29
CA VAL A 68 14.51 11.47 -35.25
C VAL A 68 15.14 11.70 -36.60
N ASP A 69 15.91 10.70 -37.04
CA ASP A 69 16.39 10.57 -38.40
C ASP A 69 15.31 9.91 -39.26
N ILE A 70 15.00 10.51 -40.41
CA ILE A 70 13.95 10.08 -41.32
C ILE A 70 14.55 9.45 -42.60
N GLY A 71 15.89 9.43 -42.74
CA GLY A 71 16.60 8.79 -43.84
C GLY A 71 17.66 9.68 -44.51
N ASP A 72 18.48 9.05 -45.37
CA ASP A 72 19.66 9.67 -45.98
C ASP A 72 19.36 11.01 -46.67
N GLY A 73 19.87 12.10 -46.09
CA GLY A 73 19.85 13.45 -46.65
C GLY A 73 18.82 14.41 -46.02
N GLU A 74 17.93 13.94 -45.15
CA GLU A 74 16.96 14.79 -44.46
C GLU A 74 17.51 15.31 -43.11
N PRO A 75 17.19 16.56 -42.72
CA PRO A 75 17.59 17.09 -41.42
C PRO A 75 16.90 16.34 -40.28
N ILE A 76 17.70 15.98 -39.26
CA ILE A 76 17.23 15.37 -38.00
C ILE A 76 16.12 16.24 -37.39
N ARG A 77 14.97 15.62 -37.13
CA ARG A 77 13.81 16.29 -36.52
C ARG A 77 13.75 16.05 -35.02
N LYS A 78 13.45 17.10 -34.26
CA LYS A 78 13.23 17.01 -32.82
C LYS A 78 11.77 16.73 -32.52
N LEU A 79 11.48 15.61 -31.87
CA LEU A 79 10.14 15.24 -31.40
C LEU A 79 10.00 15.43 -29.89
N PRO A 80 9.23 16.43 -29.43
CA PRO A 80 8.97 16.59 -28.01
C PRO A 80 7.93 15.57 -27.49
N TYR A 81 8.13 15.07 -26.27
CA TYR A 81 7.21 14.16 -25.59
C TYR A 81 7.08 14.49 -24.11
N ASN A 82 5.84 14.55 -23.64
CA ASN A 82 5.49 14.70 -22.22
C ASN A 82 4.81 13.41 -21.75
N ARG A 83 5.16 12.92 -20.55
CA ARG A 83 4.64 11.66 -19.99
C ARG A 83 3.12 11.65 -19.81
N SER A 84 2.48 12.82 -19.83
CA SER A 84 1.03 13.00 -19.71
C SER A 84 0.28 13.09 -21.06
N ALA A 85 0.96 13.01 -22.20
CA ALA A 85 0.33 13.13 -23.53
C ALA A 85 -0.02 11.76 -24.13
N SER A 86 -1.13 11.69 -24.90
CA SER A 86 -1.45 10.53 -25.74
C SER A 86 -0.58 10.52 -27.01
N ALA A 87 -0.32 9.33 -27.57
CA ALA A 87 0.58 9.12 -28.71
C ALA A 87 0.25 10.01 -29.93
N TYR A 88 1.30 10.48 -30.61
CA TYR A 88 1.22 11.33 -31.81
C TYR A 88 0.53 10.61 -32.98
N ILE A 89 -0.37 11.31 -33.69
CA ILE A 89 -1.02 10.83 -34.93
C ILE A 89 -0.37 11.53 -36.13
N PRO A 90 0.34 10.82 -37.02
CA PRO A 90 0.94 11.43 -38.21
C PRO A 90 -0.12 12.01 -39.16
N GLY A 91 0.03 13.30 -39.51
CA GLY A 91 -0.83 14.00 -40.49
C GLY A 91 -1.86 14.97 -39.92
N ALA A 92 -1.95 15.12 -38.60
CA ALA A 92 -2.78 16.15 -38.00
C ALA A 92 -2.18 17.55 -38.28
N THR A 93 -2.98 18.44 -38.87
CA THR A 93 -2.60 19.84 -39.02
C THR A 93 -2.40 20.48 -37.64
N SER A 94 -1.33 21.26 -37.50
CA SER A 94 -1.03 22.06 -36.31
C SER A 94 -2.10 23.14 -36.13
N ARG A 95 -3.27 22.75 -35.64
CA ARG A 95 -4.13 23.68 -34.93
C ARG A 95 -3.33 24.13 -33.71
N MET A 96 -2.98 25.41 -33.68
CA MET A 96 -2.61 26.12 -32.46
C MET A 96 -3.68 25.77 -31.42
N SER A 97 -3.37 24.74 -30.64
CA SER A 97 -4.29 24.22 -29.65
C SER A 97 -4.21 25.24 -28.54
N ALA A 98 -5.32 25.94 -28.30
CA ALA A 98 -5.52 26.82 -27.16
C ALA A 98 -4.81 26.22 -25.95
N ALA A 99 -4.00 27.03 -25.24
CA ALA A 99 -3.23 26.64 -24.07
C ALA A 99 -4.05 25.68 -23.21
N VAL A 100 -3.77 24.37 -23.35
CA VAL A 100 -4.41 23.36 -22.53
C VAL A 100 -3.80 23.62 -21.17
N SER A 101 -4.56 24.26 -20.28
CA SER A 101 -4.19 24.47 -18.89
C SER A 101 -3.55 23.18 -18.39
N ALA A 102 -2.23 23.20 -18.18
CA ALA A 102 -1.50 22.03 -17.72
C ALA A 102 -2.20 21.57 -16.43
N LYS A 103 -2.69 20.33 -16.41
CA LYS A 103 -3.33 19.81 -15.20
C LYS A 103 -2.32 19.91 -14.06
N PRO A 104 -2.72 20.43 -12.90
CA PRO A 104 -1.82 20.55 -11.77
C PRO A 104 -1.27 19.18 -11.40
N THR A 105 0.05 19.07 -11.31
CA THR A 105 0.75 17.87 -10.88
C THR A 105 0.89 17.90 -9.36
N PHE A 106 0.40 16.86 -8.69
CA PHE A 106 0.49 16.71 -7.24
C PHE A 106 1.60 15.70 -6.88
N LYS A 107 2.34 15.96 -5.81
CA LYS A 107 3.50 15.11 -5.44
C LYS A 107 3.09 13.88 -4.65
N HIS A 108 2.14 14.03 -3.72
CA HIS A 108 1.79 13.01 -2.73
C HIS A 108 0.39 12.44 -2.89
N ILE A 109 -0.50 13.16 -3.60
CA ILE A 109 -1.89 12.77 -3.80
C ILE A 109 -2.22 12.59 -5.29
N PRO A 110 -3.21 11.75 -5.64
CA PRO A 110 -3.95 10.87 -4.75
C PRO A 110 -3.12 9.62 -4.45
N LYS A 111 -3.31 9.03 -3.26
CA LYS A 111 -2.70 7.75 -2.93
C LYS A 111 -3.24 6.68 -3.86
N LYS A 112 -2.34 5.99 -4.56
CA LYS A 112 -2.65 4.75 -5.29
C LYS A 112 -2.18 3.54 -4.48
N GLY A 113 -3.05 2.54 -4.34
CA GLY A 113 -2.80 1.32 -3.59
C GLY A 113 -2.77 1.50 -2.08
N VAL A 114 -2.75 0.37 -1.38
CA VAL A 114 -2.86 0.27 0.08
C VAL A 114 -1.50 0.10 0.74
N LEU A 115 -1.41 0.44 2.03
CA LEU A 115 -0.26 0.17 2.88
C LEU A 115 -0.52 -1.05 3.76
N VAL A 116 0.53 -1.81 4.08
CA VAL A 116 0.44 -3.02 4.92
C VAL A 116 1.53 -3.01 5.99
N PHE A 117 1.34 -3.85 7.01
CA PHE A 117 2.31 -4.17 8.05
C PHE A 117 2.80 -5.61 7.85
N ASP A 118 3.90 -5.76 7.13
CA ASP A 118 4.46 -7.03 6.64
C ASP A 118 5.70 -7.50 7.42
N MET A 119 6.15 -6.72 8.39
CA MET A 119 7.27 -7.08 9.26
C MET A 119 6.79 -7.80 10.52
N ALA A 120 7.38 -8.96 10.82
CA ALA A 120 7.07 -9.76 12.00
C ALA A 120 8.34 -10.30 12.68
N GLN A 121 8.39 -10.23 14.02
CA GLN A 121 9.45 -10.82 14.83
C GLN A 121 9.07 -12.25 15.24
N PHE A 122 9.04 -13.17 14.27
CA PHE A 122 8.52 -14.52 14.45
C PHE A 122 9.12 -15.30 15.62
N ASP A 123 10.41 -15.15 15.89
CA ASP A 123 11.05 -15.79 17.06
C ASP A 123 10.54 -15.20 18.38
N GLY A 124 10.32 -13.88 18.43
CA GLY A 124 9.70 -13.21 19.56
C GLY A 124 8.25 -13.63 19.77
N ILE A 125 7.48 -13.77 18.69
CA ILE A 125 6.10 -14.25 18.72
C ILE A 125 6.04 -15.68 19.28
N LEU A 126 6.86 -16.59 18.76
CA LEU A 126 6.91 -17.98 19.22
C LEU A 126 7.33 -18.04 20.69
N LYS A 127 8.37 -17.30 21.08
CA LYS A 127 8.81 -17.21 22.48
C LYS A 127 7.67 -16.79 23.40
N LYS A 128 6.86 -15.80 23.00
CA LYS A 128 5.76 -15.30 23.83
C LYS A 128 4.60 -16.30 23.94
N ILE A 129 4.28 -17.00 22.85
CA ILE A 129 3.32 -18.12 22.87
C ILE A 129 3.80 -19.22 23.83
N THR A 130 5.07 -19.59 23.79
CA THR A 130 5.64 -20.59 24.69
C THR A 130 5.55 -20.16 26.16
N GLU A 131 5.88 -18.89 26.45
CA GLU A 131 5.76 -18.32 27.80
C GLU A 131 4.32 -18.41 28.31
N PHE A 132 3.34 -17.97 27.52
CA PHE A 132 1.93 -18.05 27.89
C PHE A 132 1.43 -19.48 28.02
N ASN A 133 1.86 -20.38 27.14
CA ASN A 133 1.51 -21.78 27.23
C ASN A 133 2.00 -22.42 28.54
N ASN A 134 3.24 -22.13 28.93
CA ASN A 134 3.82 -22.63 30.18
C ASN A 134 3.12 -22.04 31.41
N ALA A 135 2.72 -20.77 31.35
CA ALA A 135 1.91 -20.15 32.40
C ALA A 135 0.56 -20.85 32.55
N LEU A 136 -0.14 -21.12 31.45
CA LEU A 136 -1.41 -21.88 31.45
C LEU A 136 -1.22 -23.30 32.00
N LEU A 137 -0.16 -24.01 31.59
CA LEU A 137 0.14 -25.36 32.10
C LEU A 137 0.35 -25.41 33.63
N SER A 138 0.87 -24.31 34.18
CA SER A 138 1.18 -24.16 35.60
C SER A 138 -0.01 -23.64 36.43
N ASP A 139 -1.06 -23.15 35.76
CA ASP A 139 -2.28 -22.62 36.37
C ASP A 139 -3.37 -23.71 36.43
N PRO A 140 -3.73 -24.23 37.62
CA PRO A 140 -4.73 -25.28 37.74
C PRO A 140 -6.11 -24.92 37.16
N GLU A 141 -6.49 -23.64 37.16
CA GLU A 141 -7.80 -23.19 36.67
C GLU A 141 -7.84 -23.09 35.14
N ASN A 142 -6.70 -22.72 34.53
CA ASN A 142 -6.61 -22.45 33.09
C ASN A 142 -5.78 -23.49 32.31
N LYS A 143 -5.34 -24.58 32.96
CA LYS A 143 -4.54 -25.64 32.34
C LYS A 143 -5.17 -26.25 31.09
N ASN A 144 -6.49 -26.35 31.06
CA ASN A 144 -7.26 -26.85 29.91
C ASN A 144 -7.16 -25.95 28.66
N LEU A 145 -6.70 -24.70 28.80
CA LEU A 145 -6.50 -23.76 27.69
C LEU A 145 -5.10 -23.87 27.06
N SER A 146 -4.18 -24.62 27.67
CA SER A 146 -2.84 -24.86 27.12
C SER A 146 -2.89 -25.66 25.81
N LEU A 147 -1.86 -25.46 24.99
CA LEU A 147 -1.63 -26.16 23.74
C LEU A 147 -1.17 -27.59 24.01
N THR A 148 -1.75 -28.52 23.26
CA THR A 148 -1.21 -29.87 23.13
C THR A 148 0.11 -29.86 22.34
N GLU A 149 0.91 -30.93 22.45
CA GLU A 149 2.15 -31.09 21.68
C GLU A 149 1.92 -30.99 20.17
N LEU A 150 0.79 -31.54 19.69
CA LEU A 150 0.41 -31.47 18.29
C LEU A 150 0.11 -30.03 17.85
N GLU A 151 -0.65 -29.28 18.65
CA GLU A 151 -0.96 -27.87 18.36
C GLU A 151 0.30 -27.00 18.39
N PHE A 152 1.20 -27.26 19.34
CA PHE A 152 2.47 -26.55 19.42
C PHE A 152 3.34 -26.82 18.18
N SER A 153 3.43 -28.08 17.75
CA SER A 153 4.11 -28.47 16.51
C SER A 153 3.50 -27.78 15.28
N ARG A 154 2.16 -27.72 15.21
CA ARG A 154 1.44 -27.02 14.13
C ARG A 154 1.71 -25.52 14.12
N LEU A 155 1.72 -24.84 15.26
CA LEU A 155 2.12 -23.42 15.33
C LEU A 155 3.56 -23.21 14.83
N GLY A 156 4.48 -24.12 15.17
CA GLY A 156 5.84 -24.11 14.63
C GLY A 156 5.88 -24.23 13.11
N ALA A 157 5.05 -25.11 12.53
CA ALA A 157 4.92 -25.26 11.09
C ALA A 157 4.34 -24.00 10.41
N ILE A 158 3.29 -23.40 10.98
CA ILE A 158 2.72 -22.13 10.49
C ILE A 158 3.79 -21.05 10.46
N ILE A 159 4.53 -20.88 11.56
CA ILE A 159 5.59 -19.86 11.64
C ILE A 159 6.71 -20.14 10.63
N LYS A 160 7.08 -21.40 10.40
CA LYS A 160 8.06 -21.78 9.39
C LYS A 160 7.61 -21.36 7.99
N VAL A 161 6.35 -21.60 7.63
CA VAL A 161 5.76 -21.14 6.36
C VAL A 161 5.81 -19.61 6.29
N MET A 162 5.41 -18.91 7.35
CA MET A 162 5.38 -17.43 7.35
C MET A 162 6.76 -16.80 7.21
N LYS A 163 7.82 -17.43 7.75
CA LYS A 163 9.21 -16.97 7.62
C LYS A 163 9.76 -17.11 6.20
N ASP A 164 9.29 -18.09 5.43
CA ASP A 164 9.82 -18.43 4.11
C ASP A 164 9.07 -17.66 2.99
N THR A 165 9.21 -16.32 3.01
CA THR A 165 8.45 -15.42 2.14
C THR A 165 8.70 -15.63 0.64
N SER A 166 9.89 -16.14 0.26
CA SER A 166 10.21 -16.46 -1.13
C SER A 166 9.36 -17.60 -1.70
N HIS A 167 8.82 -18.47 -0.84
CA HIS A 167 8.01 -19.62 -1.24
C HIS A 167 6.50 -19.43 -1.07
N TYR A 168 6.01 -18.23 -0.74
CA TYR A 168 4.57 -17.96 -0.57
C TYR A 168 3.69 -18.36 -1.78
N HIS A 169 4.28 -18.41 -2.97
CA HIS A 169 3.60 -18.82 -4.19
C HIS A 169 3.35 -20.34 -4.29
N SER A 170 4.02 -21.15 -3.47
CA SER A 170 3.94 -22.62 -3.50
C SER A 170 3.64 -23.25 -2.12
N SER A 171 3.90 -22.54 -1.03
CA SER A 171 3.50 -22.97 0.31
C SER A 171 1.99 -22.89 0.52
N LYS A 172 1.50 -23.69 1.47
CA LYS A 172 0.08 -23.85 1.78
C LYS A 172 -0.15 -23.83 3.28
N LEU A 173 -1.35 -23.42 3.68
CA LEU A 173 -1.87 -23.58 5.04
C LEU A 173 -3.10 -24.47 4.97
N ALA A 174 -3.24 -25.38 5.92
CA ALA A 174 -4.41 -26.24 6.04
C ALA A 174 -5.54 -25.54 6.81
N ASP A 175 -6.80 -25.97 6.60
CA ASP A 175 -7.95 -25.44 7.36
C ASP A 175 -7.73 -25.57 8.88
N VAL A 176 -7.11 -26.66 9.34
CA VAL A 176 -6.78 -26.88 10.76
C VAL A 176 -5.69 -25.93 11.29
N ASP A 177 -4.87 -25.31 10.43
CA ASP A 177 -3.93 -24.26 10.85
C ASP A 177 -4.70 -23.00 11.26
N ILE A 178 -5.65 -22.58 10.43
CA ILE A 178 -6.46 -21.39 10.70
C ILE A 178 -7.46 -21.64 11.83
N ALA A 179 -8.08 -22.83 11.86
CA ALA A 179 -8.95 -23.23 12.96
C ALA A 179 -8.23 -23.18 14.32
N LEU A 180 -6.95 -23.59 14.37
CA LEU A 180 -6.13 -23.46 15.57
C LEU A 180 -5.92 -22.00 15.98
N LEU A 181 -5.55 -21.11 15.05
CA LEU A 181 -5.39 -19.68 15.36
C LEU A 181 -6.69 -19.09 15.90
N LEU A 182 -7.83 -19.36 15.25
CA LEU A 182 -9.14 -18.87 15.69
C LEU A 182 -9.57 -19.46 17.04
N LYS A 183 -9.30 -20.75 17.29
CA LYS A 183 -9.50 -21.37 18.61
C LYS A 183 -8.78 -20.58 19.68
N LEU A 184 -7.49 -20.30 19.51
CA LEU A 184 -6.68 -19.58 20.51
C LEU A 184 -7.18 -18.15 20.73
N LEU A 185 -7.57 -17.43 19.68
CA LEU A 185 -8.14 -16.08 19.81
C LEU A 185 -9.43 -16.06 20.63
N LYS A 186 -10.24 -17.12 20.52
CA LYS A 186 -11.48 -17.28 21.28
C LYS A 186 -11.22 -17.71 22.72
N SER A 187 -10.39 -18.74 22.92
CA SER A 187 -10.27 -19.43 24.21
C SER A 187 -9.22 -18.86 25.15
N TRP A 188 -8.14 -18.25 24.64
CA TRP A 188 -7.10 -17.72 25.53
C TRP A 188 -7.56 -16.46 26.28
N PRO A 189 -7.01 -16.25 27.50
CA PRO A 189 -7.21 -15.01 28.25
C PRO A 189 -6.84 -13.78 27.41
N LEU A 190 -7.57 -12.69 27.58
CA LEU A 190 -7.40 -11.47 26.76
C LEU A 190 -5.96 -10.94 26.79
N ALA A 191 -5.25 -11.07 27.91
CA ALA A 191 -3.86 -10.65 28.04
C ALA A 191 -2.86 -11.47 27.20
N MET A 192 -3.29 -12.63 26.68
CA MET A 192 -2.43 -13.61 26.02
C MET A 192 -2.62 -13.72 24.50
N ILE A 193 -3.62 -13.05 23.92
CA ILE A 193 -3.98 -13.26 22.50
C ILE A 193 -3.15 -12.46 21.49
N PHE A 194 -2.49 -11.36 21.89
CA PHE A 194 -1.75 -10.52 20.93
C PHE A 194 -0.72 -11.25 20.04
N PRO A 195 0.07 -12.25 20.49
CA PRO A 195 0.98 -12.95 19.59
C PRO A 195 0.24 -13.81 18.56
N VAL A 196 -0.95 -14.32 18.89
CA VAL A 196 -1.79 -15.08 17.94
C VAL A 196 -2.35 -14.14 16.87
N ILE A 197 -2.78 -12.94 17.27
CA ILE A 197 -3.21 -11.88 16.34
C ILE A 197 -2.04 -11.49 15.41
N ASP A 198 -0.81 -11.46 15.92
CA ASP A 198 0.39 -11.13 15.15
C ASP A 198 0.72 -12.20 14.08
N ILE A 199 0.39 -13.46 14.33
CA ILE A 199 0.43 -14.54 13.32
C ILE A 199 -0.72 -14.37 12.31
N LEU A 200 -1.94 -14.08 12.77
CA LEU A 200 -3.09 -13.87 11.90
C LEU A 200 -2.84 -12.70 10.94
N ARG A 201 -2.23 -11.60 11.40
CA ARG A 201 -1.81 -10.47 10.57
C ARG A 201 -0.96 -10.91 9.38
N MET A 202 0.00 -11.81 9.59
CA MET A 202 0.87 -12.32 8.54
C MET A 202 0.15 -13.32 7.64
N THR A 203 -0.76 -14.11 8.22
CA THR A 203 -1.60 -15.05 7.49
C THR A 203 -2.44 -14.36 6.41
N VAL A 204 -2.96 -13.15 6.70
CA VAL A 204 -3.70 -12.32 5.74
C VAL A 204 -2.84 -11.93 4.51
N LEU A 205 -1.52 -11.86 4.64
CA LEU A 205 -0.62 -11.51 3.54
C LEU A 205 -0.15 -12.73 2.73
N HIS A 206 -0.37 -13.94 3.24
CA HIS A 206 -0.04 -15.16 2.53
C HIS A 206 -1.18 -15.52 1.54
N PRO A 207 -0.90 -15.74 0.23
CA PRO A 207 -1.94 -15.98 -0.78
C PRO A 207 -2.88 -17.16 -0.47
N ASP A 208 -2.32 -18.28 -0.01
CA ASP A 208 -3.12 -19.42 0.44
C ASP A 208 -3.80 -19.16 1.79
N GLY A 209 -3.06 -18.63 2.77
CA GLY A 209 -3.57 -18.33 4.11
C GLY A 209 -4.78 -17.39 4.13
N VAL A 210 -4.80 -16.35 3.31
CA VAL A 210 -5.97 -15.46 3.20
C VAL A 210 -7.19 -16.17 2.62
N THR A 211 -6.97 -17.09 1.68
CA THR A 211 -8.04 -17.90 1.07
C THR A 211 -8.66 -18.84 2.09
N VAL A 212 -7.82 -19.51 2.91
CA VAL A 212 -8.30 -20.38 3.98
C VAL A 212 -8.98 -19.58 5.09
N LEU A 213 -8.41 -18.43 5.48
CA LEU A 213 -9.02 -17.52 6.45
C LEU A 213 -10.42 -17.07 6.01
N LEU A 214 -10.59 -16.69 4.74
CA LEU A 214 -11.87 -16.27 4.20
C LEU A 214 -12.95 -17.35 4.40
N LYS A 215 -12.64 -18.62 4.13
CA LYS A 215 -13.57 -19.75 4.34
C LYS A 215 -14.08 -19.80 5.79
N HIS A 216 -13.18 -19.62 6.76
CA HIS A 216 -13.56 -19.60 8.17
C HIS A 216 -14.38 -18.37 8.54
N VAL A 217 -14.05 -17.20 7.99
CA VAL A 217 -14.81 -15.96 8.22
C VAL A 217 -16.22 -16.05 7.65
N GLU A 218 -16.40 -16.69 6.50
CA GLU A 218 -17.71 -16.92 5.88
C GLU A 218 -18.53 -18.00 6.63
N ALA A 219 -17.87 -19.05 7.12
CA ALA A 219 -18.53 -20.11 7.89
C ALA A 219 -18.93 -19.67 9.30
N GLU A 220 -18.10 -18.86 9.96
CA GLU A 220 -18.30 -18.37 11.31
C GLU A 220 -18.66 -16.88 11.28
N ASN A 221 -19.91 -16.60 10.90
CA ASN A 221 -20.41 -15.24 10.71
C ASN A 221 -20.07 -14.33 11.91
N GLY A 222 -19.23 -13.33 11.67
CA GLY A 222 -18.86 -12.32 12.68
C GLY A 222 -17.58 -12.60 13.46
N VAL A 223 -16.84 -13.69 13.20
CA VAL A 223 -15.62 -14.02 13.98
C VAL A 223 -14.60 -12.88 14.07
N LEU A 224 -14.36 -12.16 12.96
CA LEU A 224 -13.47 -10.99 12.96
C LEU A 224 -14.04 -9.82 13.77
N SER A 225 -15.34 -9.55 13.66
CA SER A 225 -16.02 -8.50 14.42
C SER A 225 -16.00 -8.80 15.93
N GLU A 226 -16.19 -10.06 16.32
CA GLU A 226 -16.10 -10.51 17.71
C GLU A 226 -14.69 -10.31 18.27
N ILE A 227 -13.65 -10.66 17.50
CA ILE A 227 -12.26 -10.43 17.88
C ILE A 227 -12.01 -8.92 18.05
N ILE A 228 -12.46 -8.08 17.12
CA ILE A 228 -12.33 -6.62 17.20
C ILE A 228 -13.01 -6.09 18.46
N LYS A 229 -14.28 -6.44 18.72
CA LYS A 229 -14.98 -6.04 19.95
C LYS A 229 -14.23 -6.48 21.21
N LYS A 230 -13.72 -7.72 21.22
CA LYS A 230 -12.98 -8.28 22.35
C LYS A 230 -11.70 -7.49 22.66
N VAL A 231 -10.95 -7.04 21.65
CA VAL A 231 -9.67 -6.32 21.84
C VAL A 231 -9.83 -4.82 22.10
N THR A 232 -10.96 -4.24 21.70
CA THR A 232 -11.27 -2.81 21.88
C THR A 232 -12.14 -2.53 23.11
N THR A 233 -12.53 -3.56 23.86
CA THR A 233 -13.25 -3.39 25.13
C THR A 233 -12.40 -2.66 26.15
N ASN A 234 -12.99 -1.68 26.86
CA ASN A 234 -12.31 -0.91 27.90
C ASN A 234 -12.21 -1.69 29.23
N PRO A 235 -11.06 -1.66 29.92
CA PRO A 235 -9.79 -1.05 29.50
C PRO A 235 -9.09 -1.89 28.43
N SER A 236 -8.69 -1.24 27.34
CA SER A 236 -8.02 -1.91 26.22
C SER A 236 -6.58 -2.27 26.56
N ILE A 237 -6.08 -3.39 26.04
CA ILE A 237 -4.67 -3.80 26.17
C ILE A 237 -3.88 -3.27 24.97
N PRO A 238 -2.84 -2.42 25.15
CA PRO A 238 -2.13 -1.79 24.04
C PRO A 238 -1.55 -2.77 23.00
N ALA A 239 -1.03 -3.91 23.47
CA ALA A 239 -0.50 -4.95 22.57
C ALA A 239 -1.60 -5.56 21.69
N ASN A 240 -2.78 -5.83 22.25
CA ASN A 240 -3.92 -6.34 21.50
C ASN A 240 -4.42 -5.31 20.49
N LEU A 241 -4.58 -4.05 20.91
CA LEU A 241 -4.99 -2.97 20.00
C LEU A 241 -4.04 -2.87 18.82
N LEU A 242 -2.72 -2.85 19.09
CA LEU A 242 -1.70 -2.64 18.06
C LEU A 242 -1.64 -3.79 17.06
N THR A 243 -1.66 -5.04 17.51
CA THR A 243 -1.63 -6.18 16.59
C THR A 243 -2.95 -6.29 15.81
N SER A 244 -4.09 -5.97 16.43
CA SER A 244 -5.41 -6.07 15.80
C SER A 244 -5.64 -5.01 14.73
N ILE A 245 -5.32 -3.74 15.02
CA ILE A 245 -5.47 -2.67 14.03
C ILE A 245 -4.58 -2.93 12.80
N ARG A 246 -3.37 -3.48 13.00
CA ARG A 246 -2.47 -3.91 11.92
C ARG A 246 -3.03 -5.11 11.15
N ALA A 247 -3.62 -6.09 11.82
CA ALA A 247 -4.28 -7.22 11.16
C ALA A 247 -5.46 -6.74 10.29
N VAL A 248 -6.32 -5.86 10.80
CA VAL A 248 -7.42 -5.25 10.03
C VAL A 248 -6.88 -4.43 8.86
N THR A 249 -5.81 -3.67 9.06
CA THR A 249 -5.16 -2.88 7.99
C THR A 249 -4.65 -3.79 6.87
N ASN A 250 -4.11 -4.96 7.20
CA ASN A 250 -3.62 -5.92 6.20
C ASN A 250 -4.75 -6.57 5.37
N LEU A 251 -6.00 -6.60 5.85
CA LEU A 251 -7.14 -7.11 5.08
C LEU A 251 -7.32 -6.35 3.76
N PHE A 252 -6.97 -5.06 3.73
CA PHE A 252 -7.00 -4.22 2.53
C PHE A 252 -6.07 -4.70 1.41
N LYS A 253 -5.12 -5.60 1.70
CA LYS A 253 -4.27 -6.17 0.65
C LYS A 253 -5.05 -7.06 -0.31
N ASN A 254 -6.19 -7.60 0.13
CA ASN A 254 -6.92 -8.64 -0.59
C ASN A 254 -8.34 -8.18 -0.90
N SER A 255 -8.69 -8.14 -2.19
CA SER A 255 -9.99 -7.68 -2.67
C SER A 255 -11.16 -8.50 -2.14
N CYS A 256 -10.94 -9.76 -1.75
CA CYS A 256 -11.97 -10.61 -1.14
C CYS A 256 -12.53 -10.03 0.18
N PHE A 257 -11.77 -9.20 0.89
CA PHE A 257 -12.24 -8.54 2.12
C PHE A 257 -12.86 -7.16 1.90
N TYR A 258 -12.86 -6.61 0.68
CA TYR A 258 -13.33 -5.24 0.44
C TYR A 258 -14.79 -5.02 0.83
N ASN A 259 -15.67 -5.96 0.48
CA ASN A 259 -17.09 -5.86 0.84
C ASN A 259 -17.29 -5.98 2.37
N TRP A 260 -16.52 -6.83 3.03
CA TRP A 260 -16.55 -6.97 4.48
C TRP A 260 -16.06 -5.68 5.16
N LEU A 261 -14.92 -5.14 4.73
CA LEU A 261 -14.36 -3.89 5.24
C LEU A 261 -15.30 -2.70 5.05
N GLN A 262 -15.98 -2.61 3.91
CA GLN A 262 -16.98 -1.58 3.63
C GLN A 262 -18.20 -1.74 4.55
N LYS A 263 -18.73 -2.95 4.67
CA LYS A 263 -19.90 -3.26 5.52
C LYS A 263 -19.64 -2.96 7.00
N HIS A 264 -18.44 -3.26 7.50
CA HIS A 264 -18.07 -3.09 8.91
C HIS A 264 -17.32 -1.79 9.19
N ARG A 265 -17.23 -0.86 8.22
CA ARG A 265 -16.44 0.37 8.32
C ARG A 265 -16.73 1.15 9.60
N SER A 266 -17.99 1.50 9.88
CA SER A 266 -18.35 2.30 11.06
C SER A 266 -17.91 1.63 12.35
N GLU A 267 -18.22 0.34 12.51
CA GLU A 267 -17.84 -0.45 13.68
C GLU A 267 -16.31 -0.47 13.87
N ILE A 268 -15.55 -0.63 12.78
CA ILE A 268 -14.08 -0.65 12.83
C ILE A 268 -13.51 0.73 13.18
N LEU A 269 -14.01 1.80 12.57
CA LEU A 269 -13.54 3.16 12.81
C LEU A 269 -13.81 3.59 14.26
N ASP A 270 -15.00 3.27 14.77
CA ASP A 270 -15.40 3.58 16.15
C ASP A 270 -14.55 2.78 17.14
N ALA A 271 -14.36 1.47 16.90
CA ALA A 271 -13.61 0.58 17.78
C ALA A 271 -12.14 1.00 17.96
N PHE A 272 -11.50 1.55 16.92
CA PHE A 272 -10.10 2.00 16.98
C PHE A 272 -9.94 3.52 17.11
N SER A 273 -11.04 4.28 17.27
CA SER A 273 -11.02 5.74 17.30
C SER A 273 -10.04 6.31 18.31
N SER A 274 -9.95 5.76 19.52
CA SER A 274 -9.01 6.25 20.55
C SER A 274 -7.53 6.06 20.22
N CYS A 275 -7.17 5.38 19.12
CA CYS A 275 -5.77 5.14 18.76
C CYS A 275 -5.04 6.42 18.31
N TYR A 276 -5.74 7.44 17.83
CA TYR A 276 -5.09 8.67 17.34
C TYR A 276 -4.44 9.49 18.47
N SER A 277 -5.04 9.51 19.65
CA SER A 277 -4.53 10.21 20.84
C SER A 277 -3.68 9.31 21.73
N SER A 278 -3.36 8.09 21.27
CA SER A 278 -2.55 7.15 22.05
C SER A 278 -1.13 7.70 22.27
N PRO A 279 -0.55 7.57 23.48
CA PRO A 279 0.85 7.89 23.70
C PRO A 279 1.80 6.96 22.92
N ASN A 280 1.29 5.83 22.42
CA ASN A 280 2.05 4.93 21.57
C ASN A 280 1.97 5.38 20.11
N LYS A 281 3.06 5.97 19.61
CA LYS A 281 3.22 6.38 18.21
C LYS A 281 2.92 5.28 17.19
N ASN A 282 3.13 4.01 17.54
CA ASN A 282 2.79 2.89 16.66
C ASN A 282 1.27 2.68 16.51
N LEU A 283 0.48 2.99 17.55
CA LEU A 283 -0.98 2.94 17.48
C LEU A 283 -1.50 4.11 16.62
N GLN A 284 -0.96 5.31 16.83
CA GLN A 284 -1.27 6.48 15.99
C GLN A 284 -0.99 6.16 14.51
N LEU A 285 0.22 5.67 14.21
CA LEU A 285 0.61 5.30 12.86
C LEU A 285 -0.32 4.25 12.26
N SER A 286 -0.67 3.23 13.03
CA SER A 286 -1.53 2.15 12.54
C SER A 286 -2.95 2.63 12.24
N TYR A 287 -3.51 3.52 13.07
CA TYR A 287 -4.82 4.11 12.80
C TYR A 287 -4.80 5.07 11.62
N SER A 288 -3.80 5.95 11.51
CA SER A 288 -3.61 6.79 10.32
C SER A 288 -3.49 5.98 9.03
N THR A 289 -2.90 4.78 9.10
CA THR A 289 -2.79 3.85 7.96
C THR A 289 -4.15 3.25 7.60
N LEU A 290 -4.92 2.84 8.61
CA LEU A 290 -6.27 2.33 8.44
C LEU A 290 -7.16 3.38 7.75
N ILE A 291 -7.09 4.63 8.19
CA ILE A 291 -7.79 5.77 7.57
C ILE A 291 -7.39 5.95 6.11
N LEU A 292 -6.09 5.95 5.80
CA LEU A 292 -5.60 6.09 4.43
C LEU A 292 -6.04 4.93 3.53
N ASN A 293 -5.99 3.70 4.02
CA ASN A 293 -6.45 2.53 3.27
C ASN A 293 -7.96 2.57 3.01
N TYR A 294 -8.75 3.02 3.99
CA TYR A 294 -10.18 3.24 3.80
C TYR A 294 -10.46 4.33 2.77
N ALA A 295 -9.72 5.44 2.79
CA ALA A 295 -9.85 6.48 1.77
C ALA A 295 -9.66 5.90 0.36
N VAL A 296 -8.59 5.12 0.14
CA VAL A 296 -8.32 4.45 -1.14
C VAL A 296 -9.46 3.50 -1.53
N LEU A 297 -9.91 2.62 -0.62
CA LEU A 297 -10.99 1.67 -0.88
C LEU A 297 -12.30 2.38 -1.25
N LEU A 298 -12.70 3.41 -0.49
CA LEU A 298 -14.01 4.04 -0.65
C LEU A 298 -14.05 4.98 -1.87
N ILE A 299 -12.90 5.51 -2.29
CA ILE A 299 -12.74 6.17 -3.59
C ILE A 299 -13.00 5.16 -4.72
N GLU A 300 -12.35 3.99 -4.68
CA GLU A 300 -12.54 2.91 -5.66
C GLU A 300 -14.00 2.45 -5.72
N LYS A 301 -14.64 2.29 -4.55
CA LYS A 301 -16.04 1.88 -4.42
C LYS A 301 -17.06 3.00 -4.70
N LYS A 302 -16.61 4.24 -4.92
CA LYS A 302 -17.47 5.42 -5.09
C LYS A 302 -18.50 5.60 -3.97
N ASP A 303 -18.11 5.26 -2.75
CA ASP A 303 -18.95 5.31 -1.56
C ASP A 303 -18.85 6.68 -0.88
N GLN A 304 -19.73 7.62 -1.25
CA GLN A 304 -19.67 9.00 -0.75
C GLN A 304 -19.92 9.10 0.76
N GLU A 305 -20.84 8.30 1.30
CA GLU A 305 -21.12 8.26 2.75
C GLU A 305 -19.87 7.82 3.52
N GLY A 306 -19.25 6.73 3.05
CA GLY A 306 -18.01 6.25 3.65
C GLY A 306 -16.85 7.21 3.54
N GLN A 307 -16.69 7.84 2.38
CA GLN A 307 -15.68 8.87 2.20
C GLN A 307 -15.89 10.04 3.17
N SER A 308 -17.14 10.43 3.44
CA SER A 308 -17.48 11.52 4.37
C SER A 308 -17.14 11.15 5.81
N GLN A 309 -17.42 9.91 6.22
CA GLN A 309 -17.05 9.38 7.54
C GLN A 309 -15.54 9.33 7.73
N VAL A 310 -14.80 8.84 6.73
CA VAL A 310 -13.33 8.76 6.79
C VAL A 310 -12.70 10.14 6.75
N LEU A 311 -13.25 11.08 5.98
CA LEU A 311 -12.83 12.48 5.99
C LEU A 311 -13.01 13.09 7.38
N SER A 312 -14.16 12.89 8.01
CA SER A 312 -14.44 13.41 9.35
C SER A 312 -13.45 12.86 10.38
N ALA A 313 -13.18 11.55 10.36
CA ALA A 313 -12.17 10.94 11.21
C ALA A 313 -10.76 11.49 10.92
N ALA A 314 -10.40 11.67 9.65
CA ALA A 314 -9.11 12.22 9.24
C ALA A 314 -8.90 13.67 9.74
N LEU A 315 -9.93 14.50 9.69
CA LEU A 315 -9.89 15.88 10.18
C LEU A 315 -9.69 15.93 11.70
N VAL A 316 -10.37 15.06 12.46
CA VAL A 316 -10.13 14.95 13.91
C VAL A 316 -8.69 14.53 14.22
N ILE A 317 -8.13 13.58 13.46
CA ILE A 317 -6.78 13.09 13.71
C ILE A 317 -5.74 14.18 13.42
N VAL A 318 -5.85 14.92 12.32
CA VAL A 318 -4.81 15.89 11.91
C VAL A 318 -4.67 17.08 12.86
N GLU A 319 -5.72 17.37 13.63
CA GLU A 319 -5.76 18.39 14.68
C GLU A 319 -5.07 17.95 15.99
N GLU A 320 -4.76 16.67 16.16
CA GLU A 320 -4.04 16.18 17.35
C GLU A 320 -2.65 16.82 17.45
N GLU A 321 -2.42 17.57 18.54
CA GLU A 321 -1.21 18.39 18.73
C GLU A 321 0.08 17.57 18.70
N ASN A 322 0.03 16.38 19.32
CA ASN A 322 1.20 15.50 19.49
C ASN A 322 1.24 14.34 18.49
N LEU A 323 0.56 14.49 17.36
CA LEU A 323 0.54 13.45 16.33
C LEU A 323 1.94 13.25 15.72
N GLU A 324 2.38 12.00 15.70
CA GLU A 324 3.64 11.62 15.07
C GLU A 324 3.64 11.97 13.57
N VAL A 325 4.81 12.36 13.03
CA VAL A 325 4.95 12.97 11.70
C VAL A 325 4.48 12.04 10.57
N ASP A 326 4.86 10.76 10.56
CA ASP A 326 4.37 9.79 9.56
C ASP A 326 2.86 9.58 9.66
N SER A 327 2.33 9.58 10.88
CA SER A 327 0.90 9.47 11.16
C SER A 327 0.14 10.68 10.60
N LYS A 328 0.65 11.90 10.82
CA LYS A 328 0.11 13.15 10.27
C LYS A 328 0.19 13.18 8.75
N PHE A 329 1.31 12.76 8.18
CA PHE A 329 1.49 12.67 6.74
C PHE A 329 0.46 11.73 6.09
N ARG A 330 0.26 10.52 6.64
CA ARG A 330 -0.72 9.56 6.11
C ARG A 330 -2.15 10.11 6.10
N VAL A 331 -2.53 10.85 7.13
CA VAL A 331 -3.87 11.45 7.26
C VAL A 331 -4.05 12.61 6.29
N LEU A 332 -3.04 13.48 6.13
CA LEU A 332 -3.06 14.54 5.11
C LEU A 332 -3.17 13.96 3.69
N VAL A 333 -2.41 12.90 3.38
CA VAL A 333 -2.54 12.18 2.10
C VAL A 333 -3.95 11.60 1.93
N ALA A 334 -4.57 11.09 3.00
CA ALA A 334 -5.94 10.58 2.95
C ALA A 334 -6.93 11.69 2.61
N ILE A 335 -6.85 12.83 3.30
CA ILE A 335 -7.68 14.03 3.05
C ILE A 335 -7.53 14.50 1.61
N GLY A 336 -6.29 14.73 1.15
CA GLY A 336 -6.05 15.18 -0.22
C GLY A 336 -6.49 14.18 -1.28
N SER A 337 -6.36 12.87 -1.01
CA SER A 337 -6.88 11.82 -1.92
C SER A 337 -8.40 11.86 -2.04
N LEU A 338 -9.10 12.01 -0.91
CA LEU A 338 -10.56 12.14 -0.85
C LEU A 338 -11.06 13.42 -1.55
N MET A 339 -10.31 14.51 -1.46
CA MET A 339 -10.62 15.75 -2.17
C MET A 339 -10.34 15.65 -3.67
N LEU A 340 -9.25 15.01 -4.08
CA LEU A 340 -8.84 14.96 -5.48
C LEU A 340 -9.66 13.96 -6.29
N ASP A 341 -9.68 12.69 -5.87
CA ASP A 341 -10.31 11.58 -6.60
C ASP A 341 -11.65 11.15 -5.97
N GLY A 342 -11.97 11.62 -4.77
CA GLY A 342 -13.22 11.31 -4.09
C GLY A 342 -14.39 12.23 -4.44
N LEU A 343 -15.52 11.97 -3.80
CA LEU A 343 -16.81 12.62 -3.96
C LEU A 343 -17.09 13.66 -2.87
N VAL A 344 -16.11 13.91 -1.99
CA VAL A 344 -16.29 14.68 -0.74
C VAL A 344 -15.49 15.98 -0.69
N ARG A 345 -15.00 16.47 -1.84
CA ARG A 345 -14.26 17.74 -1.90
C ARG A 345 -15.04 18.91 -1.31
N LYS A 346 -16.32 19.07 -1.70
CA LYS A 346 -17.18 20.16 -1.19
C LYS A 346 -17.35 20.07 0.33
N ILE A 347 -17.60 18.86 0.84
CA ILE A 347 -17.70 18.60 2.28
C ILE A 347 -16.41 18.98 2.98
N ALA A 348 -15.24 18.67 2.41
CA ALA A 348 -13.96 19.06 2.98
C ALA A 348 -13.78 20.59 3.04
N LEU A 349 -14.21 21.31 2.00
CA LEU A 349 -14.18 22.77 1.97
C LEU A 349 -15.12 23.38 3.01
N ASP A 350 -16.33 22.82 3.16
CA ASP A 350 -17.30 23.25 4.18
C ASP A 350 -16.82 22.96 5.62
N LEU A 351 -15.81 22.10 5.79
CA LEU A 351 -15.16 21.76 7.06
C LEU A 351 -13.79 22.44 7.21
N ASP A 352 -13.57 23.57 6.53
CA ASP A 352 -12.39 24.43 6.67
C ASP A 352 -11.03 23.72 6.44
N VAL A 353 -10.99 22.72 5.54
CA VAL A 353 -9.74 22.02 5.18
C VAL A 353 -8.65 22.95 4.64
N GLU A 354 -9.01 24.15 4.18
CA GLU A 354 -8.07 25.17 3.72
C GLU A 354 -7.10 25.62 4.83
N ASP A 355 -7.58 25.77 6.06
CA ASP A 355 -6.72 26.18 7.19
C ASP A 355 -5.76 25.06 7.59
N ILE A 356 -6.23 23.82 7.56
CA ILE A 356 -5.39 22.62 7.76
C ILE A 356 -4.30 22.56 6.68
N ALA A 357 -4.64 22.82 5.42
CA ALA A 357 -3.68 22.82 4.32
C ALA A 357 -2.60 23.90 4.46
N LYS A 358 -3.00 25.13 4.82
CA LYS A 358 -2.07 26.25 5.10
C LYS A 358 -1.14 25.92 6.27
N ALA A 359 -1.69 25.40 7.37
CA ALA A 359 -0.91 25.02 8.54
C ALA A 359 0.08 23.88 8.21
N ALA A 360 -0.35 22.86 7.47
CA ALA A 360 0.53 21.79 7.01
C ALA A 360 1.63 22.31 6.10
N LYS A 361 1.31 23.18 5.14
CA LYS A 361 2.29 23.81 4.22
C LYS A 361 3.35 24.63 4.96
N ALA A 362 2.98 25.28 6.06
CA ALA A 362 3.90 26.05 6.91
C ALA A 362 4.78 25.17 7.83
N SER A 363 4.60 23.86 7.82
CA SER A 363 5.40 22.93 8.63
C SER A 363 6.89 23.01 8.29
N LYS A 364 7.74 22.81 9.30
CA LYS A 364 9.19 22.65 9.12
C LYS A 364 9.57 21.27 8.56
N ASP A 365 8.67 20.31 8.64
CA ASP A 365 8.87 18.97 8.06
C ASP A 365 8.51 18.98 6.57
N ALA A 366 9.48 18.62 5.73
CA ALA A 366 9.38 18.77 4.29
C ALA A 366 8.20 17.99 3.68
N LYS A 367 7.96 16.73 4.09
CA LYS A 367 6.86 15.94 3.51
C LYS A 367 5.49 16.47 3.96
N ILE A 368 5.39 17.00 5.18
CA ILE A 368 4.16 17.66 5.65
C ILE A 368 3.91 18.96 4.88
N ALA A 369 4.95 19.77 4.68
CA ALA A 369 4.86 21.00 3.91
C ALA A 369 4.41 20.74 2.46
N GLU A 370 5.00 19.73 1.83
CA GLU A 370 4.69 19.34 0.46
C GLU A 370 3.25 18.82 0.29
N VAL A 371 2.78 17.91 1.16
CA VAL A 371 1.37 17.45 1.08
C VAL A 371 0.39 18.57 1.43
N GLY A 372 0.76 19.49 2.34
CA GLY A 372 -0.03 20.69 2.60
C GLY A 372 -0.17 21.58 1.37
N ALA A 373 0.90 21.76 0.59
CA ALA A 373 0.86 22.49 -0.67
C ALA A 373 -0.02 21.80 -1.73
N ASP A 374 0.04 20.47 -1.82
CA ASP A 374 -0.83 19.70 -2.71
C ASP A 374 -2.33 19.92 -2.37
N ILE A 375 -2.69 19.86 -1.09
CA ILE A 375 -4.08 20.06 -0.62
C ILE A 375 -4.52 21.51 -0.84
N GLU A 376 -3.68 22.50 -0.50
CA GLU A 376 -3.98 23.92 -0.71
C GLU A 376 -4.28 24.21 -2.19
N LEU A 377 -3.56 23.57 -3.11
CA LEU A 377 -3.79 23.72 -4.55
C LEU A 377 -5.18 23.21 -4.97
N LEU A 378 -5.76 22.22 -4.28
CA LEU A 378 -7.12 21.73 -4.53
C LEU A 378 -8.19 22.72 -4.07
N THR A 379 -7.93 23.47 -3.00
CA THR A 379 -8.88 24.46 -2.46
C THR A 379 -9.08 25.64 -3.39
N LYS A 380 -8.07 25.98 -4.18
CA LYS A 380 -8.08 27.13 -5.12
C LYS A 380 -8.69 26.83 -6.49
N GLN A 381 -9.05 25.57 -6.76
CA GLN A 381 -9.60 25.11 -8.05
C GLN A 381 -11.14 25.07 -8.09
N SER A 382 -11.81 25.73 -7.13
CA SER A 382 -13.27 25.79 -7.02
C SER A 382 -13.90 26.76 -7.99
#